data_AF-A0A6L8IIM4-F1
#
_entry.id   AF-A0A6L8IIM4-F1
#
_cell.length_a   1.000
_cell.length_b   1.000
_cell.length_c   1.000
_cell.angle_alpha   90.00
_cell.angle_beta   90.00
_cell.angle_gamma   90.00
#
_symmetry.space_group_name_H-M   'P 1'
#
loop_
_entity.id
_entity.type
_entity.pdbx_description
1 polymer ?
#
loop_
_entity_poly.entity_id
_entity_poly.type
_entity_poly.pdbx_seq_one_letter_code
_entity_poly.pdbx_strand_id
1 'polypeptide(L)'
;MIPAVIDTLKFADRLKNAGFPPPQAEGLARVLGDELGERMVTKRDLDDAVQTINATIGILDAKFESKFEAMDQKFEAKFLALEPRFDAIDAKLESQHRESSTRFNVLFGTMALGFTLVIGLIGYSLFSPRPVGSASPAVEHRVAAAAAWPSPGLRELS
;
A
#
# COMPACT_ATOMS: atom_id res chain seq x y z
N MET A 1 10.46 -34.07 46.27
CA MET A 1 9.43 -34.95 45.71
C MET A 1 9.66 -36.35 46.27
N ILE A 2 8.72 -36.87 47.07
CA ILE A 2 8.88 -38.14 47.82
C ILE A 2 8.91 -39.29 46.78
N PRO A 3 9.92 -40.19 46.80
CA PRO A 3 10.01 -41.29 45.85
C PRO A 3 8.81 -42.23 46.03
N ALA A 4 7.98 -42.36 44.99
CA ALA A 4 6.94 -43.38 44.89
C ALA A 4 7.55 -44.73 44.54
N VAL A 5 8.51 -45.20 45.35
CA VAL A 5 8.85 -46.62 45.38
C VAL A 5 7.97 -47.18 46.48
N ILE A 6 6.85 -47.79 46.10
CA ILE A 6 5.98 -48.43 47.07
C ILE A 6 6.77 -49.59 47.65
N ASP A 7 7.22 -49.38 48.88
CA ASP A 7 7.94 -50.37 49.67
C ASP A 7 6.94 -51.43 50.14
N THR A 8 6.79 -52.49 49.33
CA THR A 8 5.84 -53.59 49.57
C THR A 8 6.14 -54.31 50.89
N LEU A 9 7.39 -54.29 51.35
CA LEU A 9 7.78 -54.80 52.67
C LEU A 9 7.19 -53.93 53.79
N LYS A 10 7.36 -52.61 53.72
CA LYS A 10 6.70 -51.71 54.69
C LYS A 10 5.18 -51.80 54.62
N PHE A 11 4.61 -52.08 53.45
CA PHE A 11 3.17 -52.29 53.30
C PHE A 11 2.72 -53.58 54.00
N ALA A 12 3.43 -54.69 53.82
CA ALA A 12 3.18 -55.94 54.54
C ALA A 12 3.30 -55.77 56.07
N ASP A 13 4.32 -55.05 56.53
CA ASP A 13 4.53 -54.79 57.96
C ASP A 13 3.40 -53.95 58.57
N ARG A 14 2.90 -52.96 57.82
CA ARG A 14 1.72 -52.17 58.23
C ARG A 14 0.46 -53.03 58.33
N LEU A 15 0.25 -53.97 57.41
CA LEU A 15 -0.88 -54.89 57.45
C LEU A 15 -0.80 -55.83 58.66
N LYS A 16 0.38 -56.39 58.95
CA LYS A 16 0.62 -57.22 60.14
C LYS A 16 0.30 -56.45 61.42
N ASN A 17 0.79 -55.20 61.52
CA ASN A 17 0.53 -54.34 62.67
C ASN A 17 -0.94 -53.91 62.81
N ALA A 18 -1.72 -53.95 61.72
CA ALA A 18 -3.16 -53.73 61.73
C ALA A 18 -3.99 -54.97 62.09
N GLY A 19 -3.34 -56.10 62.39
CA GLY A 19 -4.00 -57.33 62.82
C GLY A 19 -4.28 -58.34 61.69
N PHE A 20 -3.78 -58.12 60.48
CA PHE A 20 -3.87 -59.14 59.42
C PHE A 20 -2.95 -60.32 59.71
N PRO A 21 -3.39 -61.57 59.47
CA PRO A 21 -2.53 -62.74 59.54
C PRO A 21 -1.28 -62.59 58.66
N PRO A 22 -0.08 -62.98 59.13
CA PRO A 22 1.17 -62.83 58.37
C PRO A 22 1.13 -63.34 56.92
N PRO A 23 0.59 -64.55 56.63
CA PRO A 23 0.56 -65.04 55.25
C PRO A 23 -0.38 -64.23 54.34
N GLN A 24 -1.44 -63.61 54.88
CA GLN A 24 -2.36 -62.78 54.09
C GLN A 24 -1.75 -61.40 53.80
N ALA A 25 -1.07 -60.80 54.78
CA ALA A 25 -0.40 -59.52 54.62
C ALA A 25 0.70 -59.57 53.54
N GLU A 26 1.49 -60.65 53.54
CA GLU A 26 2.54 -60.87 52.53
C GLU A 26 1.98 -61.17 51.14
N GLY A 27 0.90 -61.98 51.06
CA GLY A 27 0.22 -62.25 49.79
C GLY A 27 -0.36 -60.99 49.16
N LEU A 28 -1.01 -60.14 49.95
CA LEU A 28 -1.59 -58.88 49.47
C LEU A 28 -0.51 -57.88 49.02
N ALA A 29 0.60 -57.78 49.76
CA ALA A 29 1.73 -56.94 49.39
C ALA A 29 2.42 -57.40 48.11
N ARG A 30 2.49 -58.71 47.87
CA ARG A 30 3.03 -59.29 46.62
C ARG A 30 2.16 -58.95 45.43
N VAL A 31 0.85 -59.22 45.51
CA VAL A 31 -0.09 -58.95 44.41
C VAL A 31 -0.11 -57.45 44.08
N LEU A 32 -0.09 -56.59 45.10
CA LEU A 32 -0.01 -55.14 44.90
C LEU A 32 1.33 -54.72 44.26
N GLY A 33 2.43 -55.37 44.64
CA GLY A 33 3.76 -55.14 44.07
C GLY A 33 3.84 -55.53 42.59
N ASP A 34 3.29 -56.68 42.24
CA ASP A 34 3.29 -57.18 40.86
C ASP A 34 2.40 -56.30 39.96
N GLU A 35 1.17 -55.97 40.40
CA GLU A 35 0.22 -55.17 39.62
C GLU A 35 0.70 -53.71 39.44
N LEU A 36 1.36 -53.13 40.45
CA LEU A 36 1.90 -51.78 40.37
C LEU A 36 3.26 -51.75 39.67
N GLY A 37 4.09 -52.78 39.82
CA GLY A 37 5.38 -52.86 39.16
C GLY A 37 5.28 -52.86 37.63
N GLU A 38 4.23 -53.49 37.09
CA GLU A 38 4.02 -53.58 35.65
C GLU A 38 3.37 -52.32 35.04
N ARG A 39 2.63 -51.53 35.84
CA ARG A 39 1.87 -50.35 35.36
C ARG A 39 2.45 -49.00 35.77
N MET A 40 3.41 -48.96 36.70
CA MET A 40 3.97 -47.69 37.17
C MET A 40 5.15 -47.25 36.31
N VAL A 41 5.07 -45.99 35.85
CA VAL A 41 6.20 -45.29 35.24
C VAL A 41 7.26 -45.05 36.31
N THR A 42 8.49 -45.50 36.07
CA THR A 42 9.60 -45.30 37.00
C THR A 42 10.22 -43.92 36.82
N LYS A 43 11.00 -43.46 37.81
CA LYS A 43 11.78 -42.22 37.66
C LYS A 43 12.71 -42.26 36.46
N ARG A 44 13.30 -43.43 36.19
CA ARG A 44 14.19 -43.64 35.05
C ARG A 44 13.45 -43.43 33.74
N ASP A 45 12.23 -43.96 33.60
CA ASP A 45 11.42 -43.75 32.39
C ASP A 45 11.07 -42.27 32.20
N LEU A 46 10.81 -41.56 33.31
CA LEU A 46 10.55 -40.12 33.30
C LEU A 46 11.80 -39.33 32.89
N ASP A 47 12.97 -39.69 33.42
CA ASP A 47 14.25 -39.04 33.08
C ASP A 47 14.61 -39.31 31.61
N ASP A 48 14.43 -40.54 31.13
CA ASP A 48 14.63 -40.92 29.73
C ASP A 48 13.67 -40.14 28.80
N ALA A 49 12.40 -39.97 29.21
CA ALA A 49 11.42 -39.16 28.48
C ALA A 49 11.79 -37.67 28.45
N VAL A 50 12.21 -37.10 29.58
CA VAL A 50 12.67 -35.70 29.68
C VAL A 50 13.91 -35.49 28.82
N GLN A 51 14.86 -36.42 28.84
CA GLN A 51 16.06 -36.34 28.01
C GLN A 51 15.71 -36.39 26.53
N THR A 52 14.77 -37.27 26.14
CA THR A 52 14.27 -37.37 24.75
C THR A 52 13.59 -36.07 24.32
N ILE A 53 12.77 -35.46 25.19
CA ILE A 53 12.13 -34.18 24.94
C ILE A 53 13.18 -33.07 24.77
N ASN A 54 14.15 -32.97 25.68
CA ASN A 54 15.21 -31.96 25.60
C ASN A 54 16.04 -32.10 24.32
N ALA A 55 16.37 -33.33 23.91
CA ALA A 55 17.06 -33.58 22.64
C ALA A 55 16.20 -33.15 21.44
N THR A 56 14.90 -33.46 21.47
CA THR A 56 13.97 -33.07 20.40
C THR A 56 13.82 -31.56 20.30
N ILE A 57 13.73 -30.87 21.44
CA ILE A 57 13.70 -29.40 21.51
C ILE A 57 14.99 -28.82 20.91
N GLY A 58 16.17 -29.33 21.30
CA GLY A 58 17.44 -28.86 20.74
C GLY A 58 17.54 -29.04 19.22
N ILE A 59 17.02 -30.15 18.68
CA ILE A 59 16.94 -30.38 17.23
C ILE A 59 15.98 -29.38 16.57
N LEU A 60 14.83 -29.11 17.19
CA LEU A 60 13.87 -28.13 16.69
C LEU A 60 14.49 -26.73 16.66
N ASP A 61 15.15 -26.32 17.73
CA ASP A 61 15.80 -25.01 17.84
C ASP A 61 16.86 -24.83 16.74
N ALA A 62 17.74 -25.82 16.56
CA ALA A 62 18.74 -25.78 15.48
C ALA A 62 18.11 -25.69 14.08
N LYS A 63 16.98 -26.39 13.87
CA LYS A 63 16.25 -26.34 12.60
C LYS A 63 15.56 -25.00 12.38
N PHE A 64 15.03 -24.39 13.43
CA PHE A 64 14.45 -23.05 13.35
C PHE A 64 15.53 -22.02 13.04
N GLU A 65 16.66 -22.06 13.74
CA GLU A 65 17.78 -21.14 13.49
C GLU A 65 18.24 -21.21 12.03
N SER A 66 18.49 -22.42 11.51
CA SER A 66 18.88 -22.62 10.11
C SER A 66 17.83 -22.11 9.12
N LYS A 67 16.53 -22.24 9.44
CA LYS A 67 15.45 -21.71 8.60
C LYS A 67 15.39 -20.19 8.65
N PHE A 68 15.60 -19.58 9.80
CA PHE A 68 15.65 -18.13 9.95
C PHE A 68 16.83 -17.55 9.18
N GLU A 69 18.04 -18.11 9.32
CA GLU A 69 19.21 -17.70 8.54
C GLU A 69 18.97 -17.81 7.02
N ALA A 70 18.40 -18.93 6.56
CA ALA A 70 18.10 -19.12 5.14
C ALA A 70 17.02 -18.14 4.64
N MET A 71 16.09 -17.74 5.51
CA MET A 71 15.07 -16.75 5.19
C MET A 71 15.66 -15.34 5.14
N ASP A 72 16.54 -15.01 6.07
CA ASP A 72 17.24 -13.73 6.15
C ASP A 72 18.11 -13.51 4.90
N GLN A 73 18.89 -14.52 4.50
CA GLN A 73 19.65 -14.50 3.24
C GLN A 73 18.76 -14.30 2.01
N LYS A 74 17.57 -14.93 1.97
CA LYS A 74 16.61 -14.75 0.87
C LYS A 74 16.01 -13.35 0.85
N PHE A 75 15.74 -12.76 2.01
CA PHE A 75 15.26 -11.40 2.10
C PHE A 75 16.33 -10.42 1.66
N GLU A 76 17.57 -10.57 2.14
CA GLU A 76 18.70 -9.74 1.75
C GLU A 76 18.93 -9.80 0.23
N ALA A 77 18.96 -11.00 -0.35
CA ALA A 77 19.08 -11.17 -1.80
C ALA A 77 17.93 -10.51 -2.59
N LYS A 78 16.71 -10.52 -2.05
CA LYS A 78 15.57 -9.82 -2.66
C LYS A 78 15.71 -8.30 -2.55
N PHE A 79 16.18 -7.77 -1.43
CA PHE A 79 16.41 -6.35 -1.25
C PHE A 79 17.51 -5.84 -2.20
N LEU A 80 18.64 -6.54 -2.27
CA LEU A 80 19.71 -6.24 -3.23
C LEU A 80 19.25 -6.32 -4.69
N ALA A 81 18.31 -7.21 -5.02
CA ALA A 81 17.72 -7.27 -6.35
C ALA A 81 16.69 -6.15 -6.63
N LEU A 82 16.11 -5.55 -5.59
CA LEU A 82 15.18 -4.43 -5.70
C LEU A 82 15.89 -3.08 -5.88
N GLU A 83 17.04 -2.89 -5.27
CA GLU A 83 17.85 -1.67 -5.38
C GLU A 83 18.07 -1.21 -6.84
N PRO A 84 18.60 -2.03 -7.77
CA PRO A 84 18.78 -1.61 -9.16
C PRO A 84 17.44 -1.42 -9.91
N ARG A 85 16.35 -2.03 -9.44
CA ARG A 85 15.02 -1.80 -10.01
C ARG A 85 14.48 -0.43 -9.63
N PHE A 86 14.70 0.01 -8.40
CA PHE A 86 14.36 1.36 -7.98
C PHE A 86 15.18 2.39 -8.75
N ASP A 87 16.50 2.20 -8.86
CA ASP A 87 17.36 3.08 -9.66
C ASP A 87 16.90 3.17 -11.13
N ALA A 88 16.51 2.04 -11.72
CA ALA A 88 15.98 2.02 -13.09
C ALA A 88 14.64 2.75 -13.22
N ILE A 89 13.78 2.67 -12.20
CA ILE A 89 12.51 3.41 -12.17
C ILE A 89 12.77 4.91 -12.03
N ASP A 90 13.69 5.32 -11.16
CA ASP A 90 14.05 6.73 -10.98
C ASP A 90 14.66 7.32 -12.24
N ALA A 91 15.58 6.60 -12.89
CA ALA A 91 16.15 7.01 -14.17
C ALA A 91 15.07 7.14 -15.26
N LYS A 92 14.12 6.20 -15.30
CA LYS A 92 12.99 6.26 -16.25
C LYS A 92 12.09 7.46 -15.98
N LEU A 93 11.77 7.73 -14.71
CA LEU A 93 10.94 8.86 -14.31
C LEU A 93 11.63 10.18 -14.66
N GLU A 94 12.93 10.30 -14.39
CA GLU A 94 13.71 11.49 -14.76
C GLU A 94 13.72 11.70 -16.29
N SER A 95 13.91 10.63 -17.06
CA SER A 95 13.87 10.70 -18.53
C SER A 95 12.50 11.18 -19.05
N GLN A 96 11.41 10.64 -18.48
CA GLN A 96 10.05 11.01 -18.84
C GLN A 96 9.74 12.47 -18.44
N HIS A 97 10.23 12.92 -17.29
CA HIS A 97 10.06 14.29 -16.84
C HIS A 97 10.82 15.29 -17.73
N ARG A 98 12.05 14.96 -18.16
CA ARG A 98 12.83 15.77 -19.11
C ARG A 98 12.14 15.87 -20.45
N GLU A 99 11.61 14.77 -20.96
CA GLU A 99 10.86 14.76 -22.22
C GLU A 99 9.59 15.62 -22.12
N SER A 100 8.81 15.44 -21.05
CA SER A 100 7.60 16.24 -20.79
C SER A 100 7.92 17.73 -20.69
N SER A 101 8.97 18.09 -19.95
CA SER A 101 9.42 19.49 -19.81
C SER A 101 9.84 20.09 -21.14
N THR A 102 10.55 19.31 -21.98
CA THR A 102 10.98 19.77 -23.31
C THR A 102 9.77 20.02 -24.22
N ARG A 103 8.84 19.07 -24.28
CA ARG A 103 7.60 19.20 -25.07
C ARG A 103 6.77 20.39 -24.59
N PHE A 104 6.65 20.55 -23.27
CA PHE A 104 5.94 21.68 -22.66
C PHE A 104 6.59 23.02 -23.02
N ASN A 105 7.92 23.13 -22.91
CA ASN A 105 8.65 24.35 -23.28
C ASN A 105 8.48 24.72 -24.75
N VAL A 106 8.53 23.73 -25.66
CA VAL A 106 8.31 23.96 -27.10
C VAL A 106 6.87 24.43 -27.36
N LEU A 107 5.88 23.80 -26.73
CA LEU A 107 4.48 24.19 -26.88
C LEU A 107 4.23 25.59 -26.33
N PHE A 108 4.77 25.90 -25.14
CA PHE A 108 4.68 27.24 -24.54
C PHE A 108 5.39 28.28 -25.40
N GLY A 109 6.57 27.99 -25.94
CA GLY A 109 7.31 28.90 -26.81
C GLY A 109 6.54 29.24 -28.09
N THR A 110 5.99 28.22 -28.76
CA THR A 110 5.19 28.44 -29.99
C THR A 110 3.89 29.18 -29.70
N MET A 111 3.22 28.87 -28.59
CA MET A 111 1.99 29.57 -28.18
C MET A 111 2.27 31.02 -27.78
N ALA A 112 3.36 31.29 -27.05
CA ALA A 112 3.80 32.64 -26.70
C ALA A 112 4.10 33.47 -27.97
N LEU A 113 4.82 32.91 -28.94
CA LEU A 113 5.03 33.55 -30.25
C LEU A 113 3.69 33.86 -30.93
N GLY A 114 2.77 32.91 -30.98
CA GLY A 114 1.43 33.12 -31.53
C GLY A 114 0.68 34.27 -30.84
N PHE A 115 0.67 34.30 -29.51
CA PHE A 115 0.05 35.38 -28.74
C PHE A 115 0.70 36.74 -29.01
N THR A 116 2.04 36.81 -29.08
CA THR A 116 2.72 38.08 -29.40
C THR A 116 2.33 38.59 -30.78
N LEU A 117 2.15 37.70 -31.76
CA LEU A 117 1.73 38.05 -33.11
C LEU A 117 0.29 38.57 -33.13
N VAL A 118 -0.63 37.89 -32.45
CA VAL A 118 -2.04 38.30 -32.33
C VAL A 118 -2.17 39.64 -31.61
N ILE A 119 -1.51 39.81 -30.47
CA ILE A 119 -1.52 41.07 -29.71
C ILE A 119 -0.93 42.21 -30.56
N GLY A 120 0.17 41.96 -31.28
CA GLY A 120 0.77 42.93 -32.19
C GLY A 120 -0.18 43.35 -33.32
N LEU A 121 -0.89 42.40 -33.95
CA LEU A 121 -1.87 42.69 -34.99
C LEU A 121 -3.08 43.48 -34.48
N ILE A 122 -3.59 43.13 -33.30
CA ILE A 122 -4.70 43.86 -32.65
C ILE A 122 -4.24 45.28 -32.31
N GLY A 123 -3.06 45.44 -31.71
CA GLY A 123 -2.48 46.74 -31.39
C GLY A 123 -2.29 47.63 -32.64
N TYR A 124 -1.78 47.05 -33.73
CA TYR A 124 -1.65 47.73 -35.02
C TYR A 124 -3.01 48.19 -35.59
N SER A 125 -4.03 47.32 -35.51
CA SER A 125 -5.38 47.64 -36.00
C SER A 125 -6.07 48.73 -35.17
N LEU A 126 -5.77 48.81 -33.87
CA LEU A 126 -6.34 49.81 -32.97
C LEU A 126 -5.65 51.19 -33.10
N PHE A 127 -4.37 51.21 -33.46
CA PHE A 127 -3.56 52.43 -33.61
C PHE A 127 -3.55 53.01 -35.04
N SER A 128 -4.23 52.35 -35.98
CA SER A 128 -4.37 52.88 -37.34
C SER A 128 -5.12 54.23 -37.30
N PRO A 129 -4.51 55.36 -37.72
CA PRO A 129 -5.18 56.65 -37.73
C PRO A 129 -6.38 56.60 -38.67
N ARG A 130 -7.59 56.78 -38.13
CA ARG A 130 -8.82 56.81 -38.93
C ARG A 130 -8.68 57.91 -39.99
N PRO A 131 -8.87 57.61 -41.29
CA PRO A 131 -8.95 58.67 -42.29
C PRO A 131 -10.15 59.54 -41.95
N VAL A 132 -9.90 60.81 -41.65
CA VAL A 132 -10.93 61.82 -41.40
C VAL A 132 -11.83 61.86 -42.63
N GLY A 133 -13.10 61.48 -42.45
CA GLY A 133 -14.10 61.50 -43.51
C GLY A 133 -14.15 62.88 -44.14
N SER A 134 -14.05 62.92 -45.46
CA SER A 134 -14.33 64.12 -46.24
C SER A 134 -15.76 64.56 -45.94
N ALA A 135 -15.90 65.72 -45.28
CA ALA A 135 -17.15 66.43 -45.18
C ALA A 135 -17.77 66.57 -46.58
N SER A 136 -19.00 66.10 -46.74
CA SER A 136 -19.83 66.36 -47.91
C SER A 136 -20.42 67.77 -47.78
N PRO A 137 -20.13 68.74 -48.66
CA PRO A 137 -20.96 69.91 -48.80
C PRO A 137 -22.07 69.60 -49.81
N ALA A 138 -23.30 69.65 -49.32
CA ALA A 138 -24.48 69.87 -50.13
C ALA A 138 -24.28 71.12 -50.99
N VAL A 139 -24.42 70.99 -52.32
CA VAL A 139 -24.67 72.14 -53.21
C VAL A 139 -25.74 71.74 -54.20
N GLU A 140 -26.89 72.36 -53.99
CA GLU A 140 -28.04 72.43 -54.87
C GLU A 140 -27.65 72.92 -56.26
N HIS A 141 -28.12 72.24 -57.31
CA HIS A 141 -28.36 72.89 -58.59
C HIS A 141 -29.61 72.30 -59.22
N ARG A 142 -30.78 72.87 -58.89
CA ARG A 142 -31.94 72.82 -59.78
C ARG A 142 -32.66 74.17 -59.83
N VAL A 143 -32.90 74.57 -61.08
CA VAL A 143 -33.94 75.45 -61.62
C VAL A 143 -33.60 76.94 -61.82
N ALA A 144 -33.29 77.27 -63.08
CA ALA A 144 -33.77 78.48 -63.75
C ALA A 144 -34.14 78.14 -65.21
N ALA A 145 -35.40 77.77 -65.43
CA ALA A 145 -36.14 77.87 -66.70
C ALA A 145 -37.62 77.63 -66.35
N ALA A 146 -38.36 78.67 -65.98
CA ALA A 146 -39.17 79.49 -66.87
C ALA A 146 -40.47 78.80 -67.34
N ALA A 147 -41.58 79.38 -66.88
CA ALA A 147 -42.92 79.40 -67.47
C ALA A 147 -43.78 78.13 -67.47
N ALA A 148 -44.70 78.04 -66.49
CA ALA A 148 -46.15 77.89 -66.72
C ALA A 148 -46.91 77.86 -65.39
N TRP A 149 -47.58 78.97 -65.07
CA TRP A 149 -48.75 79.03 -64.17
C TRP A 149 -49.99 78.45 -64.91
N PRO A 150 -51.11 78.05 -64.26
CA PRO A 150 -51.72 78.74 -63.10
C PRO A 150 -52.38 77.86 -61.99
N SER A 151 -52.27 78.36 -60.75
CA SER A 151 -53.33 78.75 -59.78
C SER A 151 -54.50 77.79 -59.40
N PRO A 152 -55.36 78.10 -58.40
CA PRO A 152 -55.22 77.56 -57.04
C PRO A 152 -56.53 76.95 -56.47
N GLY A 153 -56.43 75.87 -55.69
CA GLY A 153 -57.58 75.23 -55.03
C GLY A 153 -57.31 75.00 -53.55
N LEU A 154 -57.85 75.91 -52.75
CA LEU A 154 -57.84 75.99 -51.28
C LEU A 154 -58.66 74.87 -50.60
N ARG A 155 -58.27 74.57 -49.34
CA ARG A 155 -59.09 74.00 -48.24
C ARG A 155 -59.44 72.51 -48.36
N GLU A 156 -59.57 71.70 -47.31
CA GLU A 156 -59.51 71.85 -45.85
C GLU A 156 -59.48 70.43 -45.25
N LEU A 157 -58.93 70.32 -44.03
CA LEU A 157 -59.40 69.51 -42.89
C LEU A 157 -59.72 68.01 -43.04
N SER A 158 -59.27 67.30 -41.99
CA SER A 158 -59.66 65.97 -41.47
C SER A 158 -59.25 64.74 -42.24
#